data_AF-A0ABD6EZK3-F1
#
_entry.id   AF-A0ABD6EZK3-F1
#
_cell.length_a   1.000
_cell.length_b   1.000
_cell.length_c   1.000
_cell.angle_alpha   90.00
_cell.angle_beta   90.00
_cell.angle_gamma   90.00
#
_symmetry.space_group_name_H-M   'P 1'
#
loop_
_entity.id
_entity.type
_entity.pdbx_description
1 polymer ?
#
loop_
_entity_poly.entity_id
_entity_poly.type
_entity_poly.pdbx_seq_one_letter_code
_entity_poly.pdbx_strand_id
1 'polypeptide(L)'
;MENLDYEEEECLYMGTDYLSVKIYLIGIFATSIAVISIVFNSFFTLVFIYNSQLRHSPIFYFGIIAVIDIVMAFNYIALMAVPVYMDEYELIWLYHLFLSYFRPMMAESACAMFSSMLLIVLATTERLLRTFDSINCAKMRRILERNRPLVCTVLILAAAVYKICV
;
A
#
# COMPACT_ATOMS: atom_id res chain seq x y z
N MET A 1 31.52 30.68 42.52
CA MET A 1 31.98 29.49 41.79
C MET A 1 30.73 28.70 41.48
N GLU A 2 30.25 28.82 40.24
CA GLU A 2 29.09 28.08 39.74
C GLU A 2 29.35 26.58 39.82
N ASN A 3 28.51 25.86 40.56
CA ASN A 3 28.34 24.43 40.34
C ASN A 3 27.08 24.32 39.47
N LEU A 4 27.27 24.31 38.15
CA LEU A 4 26.27 23.77 37.24
C LEU A 4 26.28 22.26 37.45
N ASP A 5 25.35 21.76 38.27
CA ASP A 5 24.94 20.36 38.21
C ASP A 5 24.30 20.16 36.83
N TYR A 6 25.10 19.64 35.89
CA TYR A 6 24.59 19.03 34.67
C TYR A 6 23.84 17.78 35.14
N GLU A 7 22.54 17.90 35.39
CA GLU A 7 21.67 16.71 35.38
C GLU A 7 21.89 16.09 33.99
N GLU A 8 22.60 14.96 33.94
CA GLU A 8 22.53 14.08 32.79
C GLU A 8 21.04 13.75 32.65
N GLU A 9 20.37 14.42 31.70
CA GLU A 9 19.07 13.95 31.22
C GLU A 9 19.31 12.54 30.69
N GLU A 10 19.13 11.54 31.55
CA GLU A 10 19.06 10.16 31.15
C GLU A 10 17.96 10.11 30.09
N CYS A 11 18.37 9.93 28.84
CA CYS A 11 17.48 9.67 27.72
C CYS A 11 16.84 8.30 27.96
N LEU A 12 15.85 8.27 28.85
CA LEU A 12 15.18 7.07 29.29
C LEU A 12 14.17 6.70 28.21
N TYR A 13 14.41 5.57 27.54
CA TYR A 13 13.52 5.05 26.53
C TYR A 13 12.17 4.71 27.17
N MET A 14 11.17 5.57 26.98
CA MET A 14 9.81 5.30 27.45
C MET A 14 9.14 4.37 26.44
N GLY A 15 9.20 3.06 26.71
CA GLY A 15 8.57 2.03 25.89
C GLY A 15 7.05 2.21 25.79
N THR A 16 6.42 1.61 24.78
CA THR A 16 4.99 1.80 24.56
C THR A 16 4.12 0.88 25.42
N ASP A 17 3.03 1.40 25.97
CA ASP A 17 2.10 0.61 26.76
C ASP A 17 1.50 -0.56 25.96
N TYR A 18 1.20 -1.66 26.65
CA TYR A 18 0.60 -2.89 26.10
C TYR A 18 1.43 -3.57 25.00
N LEU A 19 2.75 -3.49 25.10
CA LEU A 19 3.68 -4.05 24.11
C LEU A 19 3.41 -5.53 23.80
N SER A 20 3.19 -6.37 24.82
CA SER A 20 2.88 -7.80 24.62
C SER A 20 1.65 -8.03 23.74
N VAL A 21 0.60 -7.22 23.90
CA VAL A 21 -0.63 -7.31 23.08
C VAL A 21 -0.34 -6.88 21.64
N LYS A 22 0.46 -5.83 21.44
CA LYS A 22 0.88 -5.36 20.12
C LYS A 22 1.68 -6.41 19.36
N ILE A 23 2.59 -7.14 20.01
CA ILE A 23 3.35 -8.21 19.38
C ILE A 23 2.43 -9.31 18.85
N TYR A 24 1.47 -9.79 19.65
CA TYR A 24 0.58 -10.87 19.21
C TYR A 24 -0.35 -10.42 18.08
N LEU A 25 -0.94 -9.23 18.18
CA LEU A 25 -1.89 -8.74 17.18
C LEU A 25 -1.20 -8.23 15.91
N ILE A 26 -0.22 -7.36 16.05
CA ILE A 26 0.45 -6.69 14.93
C ILE A 26 1.61 -7.56 14.43
N GLY A 27 2.50 -7.95 15.34
CA GLY A 27 3.71 -8.70 15.00
C GLY A 27 3.43 -10.09 14.43
N ILE A 28 2.52 -10.86 15.03
CA ILE A 28 2.23 -12.23 14.59
C ILE A 28 1.03 -12.27 13.63
N PHE A 29 -0.15 -11.86 14.11
CA PHE A 29 -1.38 -12.04 13.34
C PHE A 29 -1.40 -11.19 12.06
N ALA A 30 -1.15 -9.90 12.15
CA ALA A 30 -1.22 -9.04 10.98
C ALA A 30 -0.04 -9.24 10.01
N THR A 31 1.17 -9.53 10.50
CA THR A 31 2.27 -9.96 9.63
C THR A 31 1.94 -11.25 8.89
N SER A 32 1.26 -12.22 9.52
CA SER A 32 0.84 -13.45 8.81
C SER A 32 -0.12 -13.15 7.66
N ILE A 33 -1.06 -12.21 7.85
CA ILE A 33 -1.97 -11.74 6.80
C ILE A 33 -1.18 -11.05 5.68
N ALA A 34 -0.20 -10.21 6.03
CA ALA A 34 0.65 -9.55 5.04
C ALA A 34 1.46 -10.57 4.20
N VAL A 35 2.03 -11.60 4.83
CA VAL A 35 2.75 -12.67 4.12
C VAL A 35 1.82 -13.45 3.20
N ILE A 36 0.63 -13.83 3.68
CA ILE A 36 -0.40 -14.48 2.87
C ILE A 36 -0.76 -13.61 1.66
N SER A 37 -0.99 -12.31 1.89
CA SER A 37 -1.28 -11.34 0.83
C SER A 37 -0.17 -11.30 -0.23
N ILE A 38 1.10 -11.24 0.18
CA ILE A 38 2.24 -11.24 -0.74
C ILE A 38 2.23 -12.51 -1.60
N VAL A 39 2.06 -13.69 -1.00
CA VAL A 39 2.08 -14.97 -1.72
C VAL A 39 0.94 -15.05 -2.74
N PHE A 40 -0.30 -14.79 -2.32
CA PHE A 40 -1.47 -14.92 -3.20
C PHE A 40 -1.49 -13.85 -4.29
N ASN A 41 -1.18 -12.60 -3.97
CA ASN A 41 -1.16 -11.52 -4.97
C ASN A 41 0.03 -11.66 -5.93
N SER A 42 1.17 -12.20 -5.48
CA SER A 42 2.29 -12.53 -6.38
C SER A 42 1.91 -13.65 -7.33
N PHE A 43 1.27 -14.72 -6.84
CA PHE A 43 0.77 -15.80 -7.69
C PHE A 43 -0.23 -15.26 -8.73
N PHE A 44 -1.18 -14.42 -8.31
CA PHE A 44 -2.16 -13.80 -9.20
C PHE A 44 -1.48 -12.94 -10.27
N THR A 45 -0.49 -12.13 -9.88
CA THR A 45 0.30 -11.28 -10.79
C THR A 45 1.10 -12.12 -11.79
N LEU A 46 1.73 -13.21 -11.35
CA LEU A 46 2.50 -14.10 -12.23
C LEU A 46 1.59 -14.79 -13.27
N VAL A 47 0.47 -15.39 -12.82
CA VAL A 47 -0.51 -16.02 -13.71
C VAL A 47 -1.03 -15.02 -14.74
N PHE A 48 -1.21 -13.76 -14.34
CA PHE A 48 -1.63 -12.69 -15.23
C PHE A 48 -0.57 -12.32 -16.28
N ILE A 49 0.71 -12.20 -15.88
CA ILE A 49 1.81 -11.87 -16.79
C ILE A 49 1.99 -12.95 -17.86
N TYR A 50 1.93 -14.22 -17.47
CA TYR A 50 2.12 -15.36 -18.37
C TYR A 50 0.96 -15.53 -19.38
N ASN A 51 -0.26 -15.13 -19.04
CA ASN A 51 -1.43 -15.32 -19.91
C ASN A 51 -1.79 -14.05 -20.70
N SER A 52 -1.28 -13.96 -21.94
CA SER A 52 -1.55 -12.87 -22.90
C SER A 52 -3.06 -12.61 -23.15
N GLN A 53 -3.89 -13.66 -23.17
CA GLN A 53 -5.33 -13.54 -23.43
C GLN A 53 -6.11 -12.81 -22.32
N LEU A 54 -5.58 -12.74 -21.09
CA LEU A 54 -6.25 -12.07 -19.97
C LEU A 54 -6.13 -10.53 -20.01
N ARG A 55 -5.22 -9.97 -20.82
CA ARG A 55 -5.01 -8.50 -20.93
C ARG A 55 -6.18 -7.75 -21.58
N HIS A 56 -7.02 -8.45 -22.36
CA HIS A 56 -8.17 -7.84 -23.02
C HIS A 56 -9.46 -7.90 -22.18
N SER A 57 -9.43 -8.53 -21.00
CA SER A 57 -10.57 -8.68 -20.09
C SER A 57 -10.53 -7.63 -18.95
N PRO A 58 -11.66 -7.31 -18.29
CA PRO A 58 -11.69 -6.55 -17.01
C PRO A 58 -10.76 -7.10 -15.91
N ILE A 59 -10.19 -8.29 -16.11
CA ILE A 59 -9.14 -8.92 -15.28
C ILE A 59 -7.86 -8.06 -15.24
N PHE A 60 -7.63 -7.16 -16.22
CA PHE A 60 -6.48 -6.26 -16.22
C PHE A 60 -6.39 -5.35 -15.00
N TYR A 61 -7.51 -4.76 -14.53
CA TYR A 61 -7.50 -3.92 -13.33
C TYR A 61 -7.16 -4.71 -12.08
N PHE A 62 -7.65 -5.95 -11.98
CA PHE A 62 -7.31 -6.84 -10.87
C PHE A 62 -5.82 -7.19 -10.84
N GLY A 63 -5.16 -7.29 -11.99
CA GLY A 63 -3.71 -7.49 -12.07
C GLY A 63 -2.92 -6.30 -11.50
N ILE A 64 -3.33 -5.06 -11.81
CA ILE A 64 -2.70 -3.86 -11.24
C ILE A 64 -2.98 -3.76 -9.73
N ILE A 65 -4.22 -4.04 -9.31
CA ILE A 65 -4.59 -4.06 -7.89
C ILE A 65 -3.73 -5.06 -7.12
N ALA A 66 -3.51 -6.26 -7.64
CA ALA A 66 -2.66 -7.26 -6.99
C ALA A 66 -1.21 -6.77 -6.82
N VAL A 67 -0.65 -6.03 -7.80
CA VAL A 67 0.68 -5.42 -7.65
C VAL A 67 0.68 -4.36 -6.55
N ILE A 68 -0.36 -3.52 -6.48
CA ILE A 68 -0.48 -2.50 -5.43
C ILE A 68 -0.63 -3.17 -4.05
N ASP A 69 -1.38 -4.27 -3.94
CA ASP A 69 -1.57 -5.00 -2.69
C ASP A 69 -0.28 -5.65 -2.18
N ILE A 70 0.61 -6.11 -3.08
CA ILE A 70 1.95 -6.59 -2.71
C ILE A 70 2.78 -5.44 -2.13
N VAL A 71 2.82 -4.28 -2.80
CA VAL A 71 3.55 -3.09 -2.30
C VAL A 71 2.99 -2.66 -0.94
N MET A 72 1.67 -2.62 -0.79
CA MET A 72 1.00 -2.31 0.47
C MET A 72 1.34 -3.31 1.58
N ALA A 73 1.45 -4.60 1.29
CA ALA A 73 1.83 -5.60 2.28
C ALA A 73 3.28 -5.44 2.75
N PHE A 74 4.21 -5.08 1.85
CA PHE A 74 5.58 -4.73 2.25
C PHE A 74 5.62 -3.46 3.10
N ASN A 75 4.92 -2.40 2.70
CA ASN A 75 4.85 -1.16 3.46
C ASN A 75 4.20 -1.38 4.83
N TYR A 76 3.21 -2.27 4.93
CA TYR A 76 2.61 -2.66 6.20
C TYR A 76 3.66 -3.27 7.14
N ILE A 77 4.45 -4.24 6.68
CA ILE A 77 5.51 -4.87 7.50
C ILE A 77 6.51 -3.79 7.95
N ALA A 78 6.95 -2.93 7.04
CA ALA A 78 7.90 -1.86 7.34
C ALA A 78 7.34 -0.82 8.34
N LEU A 79 6.07 -0.45 8.23
CA LEU A 79 5.46 0.61 9.04
C LEU A 79 4.88 0.12 10.37
N MET A 80 4.42 -1.13 10.45
CA MET A 80 3.68 -1.63 11.60
C MET A 80 4.43 -2.73 12.35
N ALA A 81 5.10 -3.66 11.66
CA ALA A 81 5.81 -4.74 12.34
C ALA A 81 7.16 -4.26 12.89
N VAL A 82 7.93 -3.49 12.10
CA VAL A 82 9.24 -2.97 12.53
C VAL A 82 9.21 -2.17 13.84
N PRO A 83 8.31 -1.19 14.06
CA PRO A 83 8.31 -0.45 15.32
C PRO A 83 7.94 -1.31 16.53
N VAL A 84 7.12 -2.35 16.36
CA VAL A 84 6.80 -3.29 17.46
C VAL A 84 8.03 -4.10 17.86
N TYR A 85 8.84 -4.56 16.91
CA TYR A 85 10.09 -5.25 17.22
C TYR A 85 11.19 -4.30 17.70
N MET A 86 11.20 -3.07 17.22
CA MET A 86 12.11 -2.03 17.70
C MET A 86 11.87 -1.70 19.18
N ASP A 87 10.60 -1.60 19.59
CA ASP A 87 10.21 -1.41 21.00
C ASP A 87 10.65 -2.61 21.87
N GLU A 88 10.53 -3.83 21.36
CA GLU A 88 10.90 -5.06 22.09
C GLU A 88 12.42 -5.23 22.30
N TYR A 89 13.23 -4.80 21.34
CA TYR A 89 14.69 -4.95 21.39
C TYR A 89 15.43 -3.65 21.79
N GLU A 90 14.70 -2.56 22.03
CA GLU A 90 15.24 -1.25 22.44
C GLU A 90 16.38 -0.74 21.53
N LEU A 91 16.26 -0.95 20.21
CA LEU A 91 17.31 -0.67 19.23
C LEU A 91 17.26 0.78 18.72
N ILE A 92 18.10 1.65 19.29
CA ILE A 92 18.18 3.08 18.94
C ILE A 92 18.54 3.32 17.46
N TRP A 93 19.45 2.54 16.88
CA TRP A 93 19.81 2.68 15.46
C TRP A 93 18.63 2.38 14.53
N LEU A 94 17.81 1.38 14.89
CA LEU A 94 16.64 0.99 14.11
C LEU A 94 15.56 2.08 14.18
N TYR A 95 15.44 2.78 15.30
CA TYR A 95 14.55 3.93 15.48
C TYR A 95 14.88 5.08 14.53
N HIS A 96 16.15 5.48 14.43
CA HIS A 96 16.56 6.52 13.50
C HIS A 96 16.34 6.12 12.04
N LEU A 97 16.59 4.85 11.70
CA LEU A 97 16.30 4.33 10.37
C LEU A 97 14.80 4.39 10.06
N PHE A 98 13.96 3.92 11.00
CA PHE A 98 12.50 3.98 10.91
C PHE A 98 12.00 5.41 10.67
N LEU A 99 12.44 6.38 11.46
CA LEU A 99 12.04 7.78 11.28
C LEU A 99 12.38 8.34 9.90
N SER A 100 13.50 7.92 9.31
CA SER A 100 13.92 8.38 7.99
C SER A 100 13.00 7.88 6.87
N TYR A 101 12.54 6.62 6.93
CA TYR A 101 11.71 6.03 5.86
C TYR A 101 10.20 6.04 6.19
N PHE A 102 9.80 6.30 7.42
CA PHE A 102 8.40 6.27 7.86
C PHE A 102 7.52 7.22 7.05
N ARG A 103 7.97 8.48 6.89
CA ARG A 103 7.24 9.50 6.13
C ARG A 103 7.03 9.12 4.66
N PRO A 104 8.06 8.77 3.87
CA PRO A 104 7.86 8.39 2.47
C PRO A 104 7.00 7.12 2.33
N MET A 105 7.17 6.12 3.20
CA MET A 105 6.37 4.90 3.15
C MET A 105 4.89 5.13 3.46
N MET A 106 4.56 6.01 4.42
CA MET A 106 3.16 6.38 4.66
C MET A 106 2.55 7.13 3.48
N ALA A 107 3.31 8.03 2.84
CA ALA A 107 2.84 8.74 1.66
C ALA A 107 2.59 7.76 0.49
N GLU A 108 3.51 6.84 0.25
CA GLU A 108 3.35 5.77 -0.75
C GLU A 108 2.09 4.93 -0.48
N SER A 109 1.88 4.49 0.77
CA SER A 109 0.69 3.72 1.13
C SER A 109 -0.61 4.50 0.93
N ALA A 110 -0.61 5.81 1.20
CA ALA A 110 -1.78 6.65 0.96
C ALA A 110 -2.08 6.79 -0.55
N CYS A 111 -1.06 6.95 -1.38
CA CYS A 111 -1.18 6.99 -2.84
C CYS A 111 -1.66 5.64 -3.40
N ALA A 112 -1.11 4.53 -2.89
CA ALA A 112 -1.46 3.17 -3.25
C ALA A 112 -2.93 2.86 -2.92
N MET A 113 -3.38 3.14 -1.69
CA MET A 113 -4.78 2.95 -1.28
C MET A 113 -5.74 3.74 -2.15
N PHE A 114 -5.44 5.01 -2.44
CA PHE A 114 -6.29 5.84 -3.28
C PHE A 114 -6.33 5.34 -4.73
N SER A 115 -5.18 4.91 -5.26
CA SER A 115 -5.08 4.29 -6.60
C SER A 115 -5.91 3.01 -6.68
N SER A 116 -5.84 2.13 -5.68
CA SER A 116 -6.66 0.91 -5.62
C SER A 116 -8.15 1.22 -5.63
N MET A 117 -8.60 2.23 -4.86
CA MET A 117 -10.02 2.65 -4.86
C MET A 117 -10.46 3.11 -6.26
N LEU A 118 -9.66 3.93 -6.94
CA LEU A 118 -9.96 4.40 -8.29
C LEU A 118 -10.00 3.26 -9.31
N LEU A 119 -9.08 2.30 -9.23
CA LEU A 119 -9.05 1.13 -10.11
C LEU A 119 -10.26 0.22 -9.89
N ILE A 120 -10.72 0.04 -8.65
CA ILE A 120 -11.96 -0.70 -8.35
C ILE A 120 -13.18 0.02 -8.93
N VAL A 121 -13.26 1.35 -8.79
CA VAL A 121 -14.35 2.16 -9.38
C VAL A 121 -14.34 2.05 -10.91
N LEU A 122 -13.17 2.09 -11.54
CA LEU A 122 -13.07 1.88 -12.98
C LEU A 122 -13.49 0.46 -13.40
N ALA A 123 -13.05 -0.57 -12.69
CA ALA A 123 -13.38 -1.96 -12.99
C ALA A 123 -14.90 -2.20 -12.89
N THR A 124 -15.55 -1.64 -11.86
CA THR A 124 -17.00 -1.73 -11.70
C THR A 124 -17.73 -0.90 -12.76
N THR A 125 -17.24 0.28 -13.11
CA THR A 125 -17.79 1.11 -14.20
C THR A 125 -17.72 0.39 -15.54
N GLU A 126 -16.59 -0.24 -15.87
CA GLU A 126 -16.45 -1.00 -17.12
C GLU A 126 -17.41 -2.20 -17.16
N ARG A 127 -17.59 -2.89 -16.03
CA ARG A 127 -18.56 -3.99 -15.90
C ARG A 127 -20.00 -3.49 -16.06
N LEU A 128 -20.32 -2.34 -15.48
CA LEU A 128 -21.65 -1.70 -15.58
C LEU A 128 -21.96 -1.31 -17.03
N LEU A 129 -20.99 -0.69 -17.73
CA LEU A 129 -21.10 -0.33 -19.14
C LEU A 129 -21.24 -1.55 -20.07
N ARG A 130 -20.76 -2.72 -19.65
CA ARG A 130 -20.97 -3.98 -20.38
C ARG A 130 -22.40 -4.52 -20.18
N THR A 131 -23.01 -4.28 -19.04
CA THR A 131 -24.39 -4.73 -18.75
C THR A 131 -25.45 -3.87 -19.44
N PHE A 132 -25.19 -2.57 -19.63
CA PHE A 132 -26.11 -1.67 -20.31
C PHE A 132 -25.83 -1.56 -21.82
N ASP A 133 -26.75 -2.04 -22.64
CA ASP A 133 -26.60 -2.13 -24.10
C ASP A 133 -27.04 -0.84 -24.84
N SER A 134 -26.64 0.33 -24.33
CA SER A 134 -26.92 1.60 -25.00
C SER A 134 -25.80 1.99 -25.97
N ILE A 135 -26.14 2.62 -27.10
CA ILE A 135 -25.20 3.04 -28.15
C ILE A 135 -24.09 3.97 -27.58
N ASN A 136 -24.44 4.82 -26.62
CA ASN A 136 -23.48 5.71 -25.94
C ASN A 136 -22.56 4.93 -24.98
N CYS A 137 -23.07 3.94 -24.26
CA CYS A 137 -22.28 3.05 -23.40
C CYS A 137 -21.26 2.22 -24.21
N ALA A 138 -21.65 1.72 -25.38
CA ALA A 138 -20.75 1.00 -26.28
C ALA A 138 -19.61 1.88 -26.81
N LYS A 139 -19.89 3.17 -27.06
CA LYS A 139 -18.89 4.16 -27.52
C LYS A 139 -17.90 4.51 -26.41
N MET A 140 -18.37 4.76 -25.19
CA MET A 140 -17.51 4.98 -24.01
C MET A 140 -16.64 3.76 -23.70
N ARG A 141 -17.22 2.56 -23.77
CA ARG A 141 -16.48 1.31 -23.58
C ARG A 141 -15.34 1.17 -24.59
N ARG A 142 -15.55 1.41 -25.89
CA ARG A 142 -14.47 1.34 -26.88
C ARG A 142 -13.33 2.33 -26.63
N ILE A 143 -13.65 3.54 -26.16
CA ILE A 143 -12.64 4.55 -25.83
C ILE A 143 -11.81 4.10 -24.62
N LEU A 144 -12.47 3.54 -23.60
CA LEU A 144 -11.82 3.01 -22.40
C LEU A 144 -10.96 1.78 -22.72
N GLU A 145 -11.50 0.81 -23.47
CA GLU A 145 -10.79 -0.41 -23.90
C GLU A 145 -9.54 -0.10 -24.74
N ARG A 146 -9.60 0.95 -25.58
CA ARG A 146 -8.50 1.35 -26.47
C ARG A 146 -7.38 2.11 -25.75
N ASN A 147 -7.66 2.77 -24.63
CA ASN A 147 -6.70 3.56 -23.86
C ASN A 147 -6.44 3.03 -22.44
N ARG A 148 -6.84 1.80 -22.12
CA ARG A 148 -6.71 1.20 -20.76
C ARG A 148 -5.38 1.48 -20.04
N PRO A 149 -4.19 1.23 -20.63
CA PRO A 149 -2.94 1.49 -19.92
C PRO A 149 -2.77 2.97 -19.61
N LEU A 150 -3.10 3.86 -20.56
CA LEU A 150 -2.96 5.30 -20.43
C LEU A 150 -3.90 5.85 -19.34
N VAL A 151 -5.12 5.34 -19.25
CA VAL A 151 -6.08 5.71 -18.19
C VAL A 151 -5.58 5.27 -16.81
N CYS A 152 -5.05 4.05 -16.68
CA CYS A 152 -4.46 3.58 -15.42
C CYS A 152 -3.24 4.43 -15.03
N THR A 153 -2.33 4.73 -15.97
CA THR A 153 -1.15 5.56 -15.68
C THR A 153 -1.54 6.98 -15.29
N VAL A 154 -2.52 7.58 -15.97
CA VAL A 154 -3.03 8.92 -15.65
C VAL A 154 -3.70 8.94 -14.28
N LEU A 155 -4.42 7.88 -13.89
CA LEU A 155 -5.03 7.81 -12.56
C LEU A 155 -4.01 7.64 -11.45
N ILE A 156 -2.99 6.80 -11.64
CA ILE A 156 -1.90 6.65 -10.68
C ILE A 156 -1.13 7.97 -10.54
N LEU A 157 -0.87 8.67 -11.65
CA LEU A 157 -0.27 10.00 -11.64
C LEU A 157 -1.16 11.05 -10.97
N ALA A 158 -2.46 11.07 -11.27
CA ALA A 158 -3.40 11.99 -10.65
C ALA A 158 -3.56 11.73 -9.15
N ALA A 159 -3.56 10.46 -8.74
CA ALA A 159 -3.54 10.04 -7.34
C ALA A 159 -2.29 10.53 -6.61
N ALA A 160 -1.11 10.34 -7.23
CA ALA A 160 0.16 10.82 -6.69
C ALA A 160 0.19 12.35 -6.60
N VAL A 161 -0.22 13.07 -7.65
CA VAL A 161 -0.24 14.53 -7.68
C VAL A 161 -1.22 15.08 -6.63
N TYR A 162 -2.44 14.55 -6.54
CA TYR A 162 -3.42 14.99 -5.53
C TYR A 162 -2.87 14.86 -4.11
N LYS A 163 -2.17 13.76 -3.80
CA LYS A 163 -1.62 13.52 -2.46
C LYS A 163 -0.30 14.23 -2.18
N ILE A 164 0.46 14.62 -3.20
CA ILE A 164 1.69 15.42 -3.04
C ILE A 164 1.34 16.91 -2.92
N CYS A 165 0.24 17.36 -3.54
CA CYS A 165 -0.20 18.76 -3.52
C CYS A 165 -1.12 19.12 -2.34
N VAL A 166 -1.72 18.16 -1.64
CA VAL A 166 -2.59 18.33 -0.46
C VAL A 166 -1.91 17.79 0.78
#